data_AF-A0A8T0W9C7-F1
#
_entry.id   AF-A0A8T0W9C7-F1
#
_cell.length_a   1.000
_cell.length_b   1.000
_cell.length_c   1.000
_cell.angle_alpha   90.00
_cell.angle_beta   90.00
_cell.angle_gamma   90.00
#
_symmetry.space_group_name_H-M   'P 1'
#
loop_
_entity.id
_entity.type
_entity.pdbx_description
1 polymer ?
#
loop_
_entity_poly.entity_id
_entity_poly.type
_entity_poly.pdbx_seq_one_letter_code
_entity_poly.pdbx_strand_id
1 'polypeptide(L)'
;TDNQVLASVIQARSPRTQPGHWSLRPVIAEFQELASTRRFSVIKIGRQENMTADTLAKKARRTTVPNSCLFSCQALGHSSPCNVSQMLEHFDWGDLYPISVLCL
;
A
#
# COMPACT_ATOMS: atom_id res chain seq x y z
N THR A 1 13.27 -8.35 -4.04
CA THR A 1 11.91 -8.51 -4.59
C THR A 1 11.99 -9.15 -5.96
N ASP A 2 11.05 -10.01 -6.33
CA ASP A 2 10.98 -10.54 -7.69
C ASP A 2 10.16 -9.65 -8.64
N ASN A 3 9.54 -8.58 -8.13
CA ASN A 3 8.82 -7.59 -8.92
C ASN A 3 9.79 -6.65 -9.65
N GLN A 4 9.86 -6.78 -10.97
CA GLN A 4 10.75 -5.99 -11.82
C GLN A 4 10.40 -4.50 -11.81
N VAL A 5 9.11 -4.16 -11.81
CA VAL A 5 8.63 -2.76 -11.83
C VAL A 5 9.08 -2.05 -10.56
N LEU A 6 8.87 -2.68 -9.40
CA LEU A 6 9.29 -2.09 -8.12
C LEU A 6 10.82 -1.91 -8.08
N ALA A 7 11.58 -2.93 -8.50
CA ALA A 7 13.03 -2.85 -8.51
C ALA A 7 13.55 -1.73 -9.43
N SER A 8 13.01 -1.60 -10.64
CA SER A 8 13.43 -0.59 -11.60
C SER A 8 13.09 0.82 -11.14
N VAL A 9 11.88 1.04 -10.61
CA VAL A 9 11.44 2.38 -10.17
C VAL A 9 12.31 2.89 -9.01
N ILE A 10 12.63 2.03 -8.05
CA ILE A 10 13.43 2.42 -6.88
C ILE A 10 14.90 2.62 -7.27
N GLN A 11 15.46 1.77 -8.13
CA GLN A 11 16.84 1.93 -8.60
C GLN A 11 17.03 3.18 -9.46
N ALA A 12 16.06 3.50 -10.33
CA ALA A 12 16.11 4.69 -11.17
C ALA A 12 15.99 6.01 -10.37
N ARG A 13 15.58 5.95 -9.09
CA ARG A 13 15.28 7.12 -8.24
C ARG A 13 14.39 8.15 -8.93
N SER A 14 13.55 7.71 -9.87
CA SER A 14 12.70 8.54 -10.73
C SER A 14 11.22 8.10 -10.68
N PRO A 15 10.61 8.10 -9.49
CA PRO A 15 9.30 7.49 -9.22
C PRO A 15 8.15 8.38 -9.67
N ARG A 16 8.37 9.69 -9.69
CA ARG A 16 7.41 10.67 -10.21
C ARG A 16 7.38 10.70 -11.74
N THR A 17 8.48 10.31 -12.39
CA THR A 17 8.66 10.42 -13.84
C THR A 17 8.62 9.07 -14.58
N GLN A 18 8.89 7.94 -13.91
CA GLN A 18 8.83 6.60 -14.51
C GLN A 18 8.19 5.53 -13.59
N PRO A 19 7.00 5.74 -12.99
CA PRO A 19 6.44 4.81 -11.98
C PRO A 19 5.97 3.46 -12.53
N GLY A 20 6.14 3.17 -13.83
CA GLY A 20 5.37 2.11 -14.48
C GLY A 20 3.89 2.46 -14.50
N HIS A 21 3.01 1.47 -14.28
CA HIS A 21 1.56 1.64 -14.34
C HIS A 21 1.05 2.67 -13.31
N TRP A 22 0.13 3.55 -13.70
CA TRP A 22 -0.33 4.69 -12.90
C TRP A 22 -0.91 4.30 -11.54
N SER A 23 -1.57 3.13 -11.45
CA SER A 23 -2.18 2.63 -10.22
C SER A 23 -1.18 2.31 -9.10
N LEU A 24 0.11 2.15 -9.43
CA LEU A 24 1.16 1.86 -8.45
C LEU A 24 1.77 3.13 -7.83
N ARG A 25 1.47 4.31 -8.38
CA ARG A 25 2.07 5.59 -7.95
C ARG A 25 1.89 5.89 -6.46
N PRO A 26 0.68 5.74 -5.86
CA PRO A 26 0.49 6.07 -4.45
C PRO A 26 1.37 5.19 -3.54
N VAL A 27 1.37 3.88 -3.80
CA VAL A 27 2.14 2.90 -3.02
C VAL A 27 3.65 3.13 -3.16
N ILE A 28 4.13 3.47 -4.35
CA ILE A 28 5.54 3.79 -4.57
C ILE A 28 5.93 5.07 -3.83
N ALA A 29 5.10 6.12 -3.88
CA ALA A 29 5.38 7.38 -3.20
C ALA A 29 5.48 7.19 -1.67
N GLU A 30 4.52 6.47 -1.08
CA GLU A 30 4.53 6.13 0.35
C GLU A 30 5.78 5.31 0.72
N PHE A 31 6.08 4.27 -0.07
CA PHE A 31 7.26 3.45 0.16
C PHE A 31 8.54 4.30 0.19
N GLN A 32 8.66 5.28 -0.69
CA GLN A 32 9.83 6.15 -0.70
C GLN A 32 9.90 7.12 0.46
N GLU A 33 8.77 7.68 0.89
CA GLU A 33 8.75 8.55 2.06
C GLU A 33 9.23 7.78 3.29
N LEU A 34 8.66 6.60 3.52
CA LEU A 34 9.09 5.69 4.59
C LEU A 34 10.57 5.32 4.47
N ALA A 35 11.02 5.06 3.25
CA ALA A 35 12.37 4.60 3.01
C ALA A 35 13.40 5.75 2.94
N SER A 36 12.97 7.01 2.81
CA SER A 36 13.85 8.20 2.86
C SER A 36 14.50 8.38 4.23
N THR A 37 13.82 7.90 5.27
CA THR A 37 14.30 7.94 6.66
C THR A 37 15.31 6.85 6.98
N ARG A 38 15.57 5.91 6.06
CA ARG A 38 16.40 4.72 6.29
C ARG A 38 17.41 4.52 5.15
N ARG A 39 18.60 4.00 5.47
CA ARG A 39 19.50 3.51 4.42
C ARG A 39 19.03 2.13 3.98
N PHE A 40 18.51 2.04 2.76
CA PHE A 40 18.04 0.78 2.19
C PHE A 40 18.44 0.67 0.70
N SER A 41 18.44 -0.56 0.19
CA SER A 41 18.63 -0.87 -1.22
C SER A 41 17.61 -1.91 -1.66
N VAL A 42 17.06 -1.76 -2.86
CA VAL A 42 16.15 -2.75 -3.46
C VAL A 42 16.89 -3.52 -4.54
N ILE A 43 16.97 -4.84 -4.33
CA ILE A 43 17.57 -5.78 -5.29
C ILE A 43 16.49 -6.65 -5.94
N LYS A 44 16.65 -6.86 -7.25
CA LYS A 44 15.88 -7.85 -8.01
C LYS A 44 16.43 -9.22 -7.67
N ILE A 45 15.54 -10.13 -7.24
CA ILE A 45 15.88 -11.53 -6.99
C ILE A 45 15.07 -12.43 -7.94
N GLY A 46 15.51 -13.68 -8.08
CA GLY A 46 14.73 -14.69 -8.79
C GLY A 46 13.44 -15.04 -8.06
N ARG A 47 12.52 -15.71 -8.77
CA ARG A 47 11.23 -16.12 -8.21
C ARG A 47 11.39 -17.20 -7.14
N GLN A 48 12.37 -18.08 -7.32
CA GLN A 48 12.62 -19.20 -6.41
C GLN A 48 12.99 -18.70 -5.01
N GLU A 49 13.72 -17.59 -4.95
CA GLU A 49 14.18 -16.91 -3.75
C GLU A 49 13.06 -16.11 -3.08
N ASN A 50 11.96 -15.80 -3.78
CA ASN A 50 10.80 -15.08 -3.26
C ASN A 50 9.60 -16.00 -2.91
N MET A 51 9.80 -17.32 -2.93
CA MET A 51 8.72 -18.32 -2.83
C MET A 51 7.91 -18.22 -1.53
N THR A 52 8.56 -17.92 -0.41
CA THR A 52 7.89 -17.73 0.88
C THR A 52 6.95 -16.54 0.84
N ALA A 53 7.41 -15.39 0.32
CA ALA A 53 6.60 -14.17 0.23
C ALA A 53 5.42 -14.36 -0.74
N ASP A 54 5.64 -15.01 -1.89
CA ASP A 54 4.57 -15.34 -2.85
C ASP A 54 3.51 -16.26 -2.22
N THR A 55 3.96 -17.29 -1.47
CA THR A 55 3.04 -18.20 -0.76
C THR A 55 2.20 -17.45 0.27
N LEU A 56 2.81 -16.56 1.05
CA LEU A 56 2.09 -15.73 2.03
C LEU A 56 1.11 -14.77 1.35
N ALA A 57 1.52 -14.09 0.28
CA ALA A 57 0.65 -13.20 -0.48
C ALA A 57 -0.56 -13.94 -1.07
N LYS A 58 -0.35 -15.15 -1.61
CA LYS A 58 -1.43 -16.02 -2.12
C LYS A 58 -2.37 -16.48 -1.01
N LYS A 59 -1.84 -16.82 0.18
CA LYS A 59 -2.66 -17.16 1.35
C LYS A 59 -3.49 -15.96 1.78
N ALA A 60 -2.87 -14.80 2.00
CA ALA A 60 -3.55 -13.58 2.38
C ALA A 60 -4.67 -13.19 1.40
N ARG A 61 -4.43 -13.32 0.09
CA ARG A 61 -5.45 -13.07 -0.95
C ARG A 61 -6.65 -14.02 -0.86
N ARG A 62 -6.45 -15.25 -0.38
CA ARG A 62 -7.50 -16.27 -0.21
C ARG A 62 -8.13 -16.24 1.19
N THR A 63 -7.50 -15.57 2.14
CA THR A 63 -8.03 -15.40 3.47
C THR A 63 -9.15 -14.38 3.41
N THR A 64 -10.38 -14.84 3.69
CA THR A 64 -11.47 -13.93 4.01
C THR A 64 -11.16 -13.29 5.35
N VAL A 65 -10.62 -12.08 5.31
CA VAL A 65 -10.60 -11.23 6.51
C VAL A 65 -12.06 -10.83 6.72
N PRO A 66 -12.67 -11.07 7.90
CA PRO A 66 -14.00 -10.55 8.19
C PRO A 66 -13.98 -9.05 7.88
N ASN A 67 -15.02 -8.54 7.19
CA ASN A 67 -15.18 -7.21 6.57
C ASN A 67 -14.77 -5.99 7.43
N SER A 68 -13.52 -5.92 7.89
CA SER A 68 -12.95 -4.74 8.52
C SER A 68 -12.33 -3.94 7.39
N CYS A 69 -13.11 -3.02 6.83
CA CYS A 69 -12.55 -1.95 6.03
C CYS A 69 -11.40 -1.29 6.81
N LEU A 70 -10.25 -1.08 6.16
CA LEU A 70 -9.11 -0.41 6.79
C LEU A 70 -9.34 1.11 6.76
N PHE A 71 -9.63 1.72 7.90
CA PHE A 71 -9.79 3.17 8.03
C PHE A 71 -8.49 3.81 8.53
N SER A 72 -8.01 4.84 7.83
CA SER A 72 -6.83 5.61 8.24
C SER A 72 -6.96 7.10 7.93
N CYS A 73 -6.29 7.93 8.72
CA CYS A 73 -6.28 9.38 8.56
C CYS A 73 -4.84 9.91 8.57
N GLN A 74 -4.46 10.61 7.51
CA GLN A 74 -3.17 11.27 7.33
C GLN A 74 -3.30 12.80 7.24
N ALA A 75 -4.53 13.33 7.28
CA ALA A 75 -4.79 14.77 7.28
C ALA A 75 -4.16 15.46 8.50
N LEU A 76 -3.20 16.37 8.25
CA LEU A 76 -2.44 17.09 9.28
C LEU A 76 -3.32 17.95 10.22
N GLY A 77 -4.55 18.28 9.82
CA GLY A 77 -5.50 19.05 10.63
C GLY A 77 -6.50 18.20 11.42
N HIS A 78 -6.51 16.89 11.24
CA HIS A 78 -7.42 15.99 11.96
C HIS A 78 -6.73 15.47 13.22
N SER A 79 -7.21 15.90 14.38
CA SER A 79 -6.81 15.33 15.67
C SER A 79 -7.33 13.90 15.81
N SER A 80 -6.62 13.05 16.55
CA SER A 80 -7.15 11.75 16.96
C SER A 80 -8.18 11.92 18.08
N PRO A 81 -9.42 11.39 17.95
CA PRO A 81 -9.93 10.58 16.85
C PRO A 81 -10.44 11.41 15.65
N CYS A 82 -10.20 10.92 14.43
CA CYS A 82 -10.66 11.56 13.20
C CYS A 82 -12.16 11.31 12.98
N ASN A 83 -12.98 12.35 13.17
CA ASN A 83 -14.44 12.28 13.01
C ASN A 83 -14.88 11.80 11.62
N VAL A 84 -14.14 12.15 10.56
CA VAL A 84 -14.44 11.71 9.19
C VAL A 84 -14.23 10.21 9.05
N SER A 85 -13.10 9.70 9.55
CA SER A 85 -12.79 8.27 9.57
C SER A 85 -13.84 7.49 10.37
N GLN A 86 -14.24 8.01 11.52
CA GLN A 86 -15.27 7.39 12.37
C GLN A 86 -16.65 7.40 11.71
N MET A 87 -17.02 8.47 11.03
CA MET A 87 -18.30 8.52 10.30
C MET A 87 -18.31 7.47 9.19
N LEU A 88 -17.22 7.36 8.42
CA LEU A 88 -17.12 6.41 7.30
C LEU A 88 -17.08 4.95 7.75
N GLU A 89 -16.61 4.68 8.97
CA GLU A 89 -16.68 3.37 9.61
C GLU A 89 -18.12 2.92 9.90
N HIS A 90 -18.97 3.87 10.29
CA HIS A 90 -20.38 3.61 10.60
C HIS A 90 -21.33 3.97 9.43
N PHE A 91 -20.77 4.38 8.30
CA PHE A 91 -21.55 4.78 7.13
C PHE A 91 -22.16 3.55 6.46
N ASP A 92 -23.42 3.68 6.03
CA ASP A 92 -24.07 2.64 5.24
C ASP A 92 -23.61 2.73 3.78
N TRP A 93 -22.71 1.83 3.40
CA TRP A 93 -22.19 1.72 2.05
C TRP A 93 -23.13 0.96 1.09
N GLY A 94 -24.28 0.49 1.57
CA GLY A 94 -25.21 -0.34 0.80
C GLY A 94 -24.57 -1.65 0.34
N ASP A 95 -24.67 -1.94 -0.96
CA ASP A 95 -24.08 -3.14 -1.58
C ASP A 95 -22.55 -3.04 -1.78
N LEU A 96 -21.93 -1.91 -1.41
CA LEU A 96 -20.50 -1.69 -1.53
C LEU A 96 -19.80 -2.07 -0.21
N TYR A 97 -18.71 -2.83 -0.32
CA TYR A 97 -17.85 -3.16 0.81
C TYR A 97 -16.50 -2.46 0.62
N PRO A 98 -16.25 -1.32 1.29
CA PRO A 98 -14.99 -0.63 1.13
C PRO A 98 -13.84 -1.48 1.67
N ILE A 99 -12.78 -1.62 0.88
CA ILE A 99 -11.58 -2.38 1.26
C ILE A 99 -10.68 -1.51 2.16
N SER A 100 -10.54 -0.23 1.83
CA SER A 100 -9.84 0.77 2.64
C SER A 100 -10.38 2.17 2.40
N VAL A 101 -10.36 3.00 3.44
CA VAL A 101 -10.72 4.42 3.41
C VAL A 101 -9.56 5.22 3.98
N LEU A 102 -9.02 6.13 3.16
CA LEU A 102 -7.93 7.02 3.53
C LEU A 102 -8.43 8.47 3.53
N CYS A 103 -8.37 9.11 4.69
CA CYS A 103 -8.59 10.53 4.83
C CYS A 103 -7.25 11.28 4.71
N LEU A 104 -7.07 12.05 3.62
CA LEU A 104 -5.88 12.84 3.32
C LEU A 104 -6.03 14.31 3.74
#